data_AF-A0A7Y1XSC1-F1
#
_entry.id   AF-A0A7Y1XSC1-F1
#
_cell.length_a   1.000
_cell.length_b   1.000
_cell.length_c   1.000
_cell.angle_alpha   90.00
_cell.angle_beta   90.00
_cell.angle_gamma   90.00
#
_symmetry.space_group_name_H-M   'P 1'
#
loop_
_entity.id
_entity.type
_entity.pdbx_description
1 polymer ?
#
loop_
_entity_poly.entity_id
_entity_poly.type
_entity_poly.pdbx_seq_one_letter_code
_entity_poly.pdbx_strand_id
1 'polypeptide(L)'
;AGIAADILDNTPASGSDRTAVQVESRRGKTIAEVCSEWDETGPRLEELLGKVAERLANVVIDLWTHEQDIRGALGIQGVRDGDGLELTLKSARAVGPRLDAAGLAPIALTIPGAPKVYTLGAAGDPAISLTGDRYELARTFMSRRSLGQMAKLEWSQDPTDYLQHLGVFDLPVEDLVD
;
A
#
# COMPACT_ATOMS: atom_id res chain seq x y z
N ALA A 1 7.36 -0.67 -18.55
CA ALA A 1 5.96 -0.95 -18.22
C ALA A 1 5.85 -2.32 -17.56
N GLY A 2 6.04 -2.38 -16.23
CA GLY A 2 5.89 -3.61 -15.44
C GLY A 2 4.44 -4.10 -15.42
N ILE A 3 3.72 -3.82 -14.33
CA ILE A 3 2.31 -4.23 -14.17
C ILE A 3 1.43 -3.76 -15.34
N ALA A 4 1.64 -2.55 -15.85
CA ALA A 4 0.85 -2.01 -16.97
C ALA A 4 0.98 -2.85 -18.26
N ALA A 5 2.19 -3.25 -18.67
CA ALA A 5 2.33 -4.10 -19.85
C ALA A 5 1.84 -5.52 -19.57
N ASP A 6 2.14 -6.08 -18.39
CA ASP A 6 1.68 -7.42 -18.02
C ASP A 6 0.15 -7.51 -18.10
N ILE A 7 -0.58 -6.50 -17.61
CA ILE A 7 -2.04 -6.44 -17.72
C ILE A 7 -2.50 -6.37 -19.18
N LEU A 8 -1.90 -5.48 -19.99
CA LEU A 8 -2.27 -5.29 -21.39
C LEU A 8 -1.97 -6.53 -22.25
N ASP A 9 -0.94 -7.27 -21.89
CA ASP A 9 -0.52 -8.51 -22.55
C ASP A 9 -1.20 -9.76 -21.93
N ASN A 10 -2.14 -9.56 -21.00
CA ASN A 10 -2.87 -10.62 -20.29
C ASN A 10 -1.94 -11.66 -19.62
N THR A 11 -0.81 -11.18 -19.11
CA THR A 11 0.19 -11.94 -18.35
C THR A 11 -0.03 -11.71 -16.85
N PRO A 12 0.25 -12.70 -15.97
CA PRO A 12 0.18 -12.49 -14.53
C PRO A 12 1.07 -11.31 -14.08
N ALA A 13 0.44 -10.29 -13.50
CA ALA A 13 1.10 -9.03 -13.13
C ALA A 13 1.70 -9.02 -11.72
N SER A 14 1.53 -10.09 -10.91
CA SER A 14 1.95 -10.14 -9.50
C SER A 14 2.70 -11.43 -9.16
N GLY A 15 3.47 -11.38 -8.06
CA GLY A 15 4.35 -12.46 -7.57
C GLY A 15 5.84 -12.08 -7.63
N SER A 16 6.65 -12.57 -6.69
CA SER A 16 8.09 -12.25 -6.60
C SER A 16 8.85 -12.55 -7.89
N ASP A 17 8.55 -13.69 -8.51
CA ASP A 17 9.17 -14.10 -9.78
C ASP A 17 8.80 -13.16 -10.93
N ARG A 18 7.62 -12.54 -10.87
CA ARG A 18 7.17 -11.56 -11.88
C ARG A 18 7.86 -10.22 -11.70
N THR A 19 7.99 -9.72 -10.46
CA THR A 19 8.74 -8.49 -10.19
C THR A 19 10.18 -8.60 -10.68
N ALA A 20 10.85 -9.72 -10.42
CA ALA A 20 12.21 -9.95 -10.91
C ALA A 20 12.30 -9.89 -12.45
N VAL A 21 11.34 -10.49 -13.17
CA VAL A 21 11.27 -10.43 -14.63
C VAL A 21 11.03 -9.00 -15.13
N GLN A 22 10.14 -8.25 -14.48
CA GLN A 22 9.84 -6.86 -14.84
C GLN A 22 11.08 -5.95 -14.71
N VAL A 23 11.88 -6.16 -13.65
CA VAL A 23 13.14 -5.44 -13.42
C VAL A 23 14.22 -5.88 -14.40
N GLU A 24 14.43 -7.20 -14.56
CA GLU A 24 15.50 -7.73 -15.42
C GLU A 24 15.32 -7.31 -16.88
N SER A 25 14.09 -7.39 -17.40
CA SER A 25 13.77 -6.97 -18.77
C SER A 25 14.03 -5.49 -19.05
N ARG A 26 14.27 -4.67 -18.01
CA ARG A 26 14.53 -3.23 -18.10
C ARG A 26 15.89 -2.84 -17.54
N ARG A 27 16.71 -3.79 -17.08
CA ARG A 27 18.04 -3.55 -16.48
C ARG A 27 18.96 -2.70 -17.37
N GLY A 28 18.89 -2.90 -18.69
CA GLY A 28 19.71 -2.18 -19.66
C GLY A 28 19.10 -0.89 -20.20
N LYS A 29 17.88 -0.52 -19.79
CA LYS A 29 17.19 0.68 -20.28
C LYS A 29 17.56 1.89 -19.42
N THR A 30 17.67 3.04 -20.07
CA THR A 30 17.71 4.35 -19.41
C THR A 30 16.35 4.67 -18.80
N ILE A 31 16.33 5.57 -17.81
CA ILE A 31 15.07 6.07 -17.24
C ILE A 31 14.18 6.72 -18.31
N ALA A 32 14.76 7.44 -19.26
CA ALA A 32 14.01 8.04 -20.37
C ALA A 32 13.29 6.99 -21.24
N GLU A 33 13.94 5.86 -21.52
CA GLU A 33 13.31 4.74 -22.25
C GLU A 33 12.21 4.08 -21.43
N VAL A 34 12.37 3.97 -20.11
CA VAL A 34 11.31 3.45 -19.22
C VAL A 34 10.12 4.40 -19.18
N CYS A 35 10.35 5.72 -19.11
CA CYS A 35 9.31 6.74 -19.18
C CYS A 35 8.59 6.70 -20.53
N SER A 36 9.31 6.61 -21.65
CA SER A 36 8.70 6.46 -22.98
C SER A 36 7.80 5.23 -23.06
N GLU A 37 8.23 4.11 -22.46
CA GLU A 37 7.42 2.90 -22.39
C GLU A 37 6.14 3.12 -21.55
N TRP A 38 6.20 3.92 -20.49
CA TRP A 38 5.01 4.31 -19.72
C TRP A 38 4.10 5.27 -20.49
N ASP A 39 4.64 6.24 -21.22
CA ASP A 39 3.86 7.16 -22.06
C ASP A 39 3.08 6.40 -23.14
N GLU A 40 3.65 5.32 -23.68
CA GLU A 40 3.00 4.46 -24.66
C GLU A 40 1.92 3.54 -24.06
N THR A 41 2.15 3.03 -22.84
CA THR A 41 1.28 2.02 -22.21
C THR A 41 0.18 2.60 -21.33
N GLY A 42 0.42 3.77 -20.72
CA GLY A 42 -0.50 4.45 -19.80
C GLY A 42 -1.90 4.69 -20.39
N PRO A 43 -2.03 5.35 -21.55
CA PRO A 43 -3.34 5.63 -22.15
C PRO A 43 -4.16 4.36 -22.45
N ARG A 44 -3.49 3.27 -22.83
CA ARG A 44 -4.14 1.97 -23.10
C ARG A 44 -4.63 1.33 -21.81
N LEU A 45 -3.83 1.42 -20.74
CA LEU A 45 -4.24 0.94 -19.42
C LEU A 45 -5.42 1.76 -18.88
N GLU A 46 -5.40 3.08 -19.05
CA GLU A 46 -6.52 3.97 -18.69
C GLU A 46 -7.82 3.60 -19.43
N GLU A 47 -7.73 3.35 -20.74
CA GLU A 47 -8.88 2.90 -21.54
C GLU A 47 -9.45 1.58 -21.01
N LEU A 48 -8.57 0.63 -20.64
CA LEU A 48 -8.98 -0.63 -20.04
C LEU A 48 -9.63 -0.43 -18.67
N LEU A 49 -9.03 0.39 -17.81
CA LEU A 49 -9.56 0.74 -16.49
C LEU A 49 -10.98 1.33 -16.58
N GLY A 50 -11.24 2.18 -17.58
CA GLY A 50 -12.57 2.72 -17.84
C GLY A 50 -13.64 1.67 -18.18
N LYS A 51 -13.23 0.46 -18.63
CA LYS A 51 -14.14 -0.63 -19.02
C LYS A 51 -14.34 -1.69 -17.92
N VAL A 52 -13.38 -1.84 -17.00
CA VAL A 52 -13.38 -2.92 -15.99
C VAL A 52 -13.08 -2.41 -14.57
N ALA A 53 -13.45 -1.16 -14.27
CA ALA A 53 -13.01 -0.38 -13.10
C ALA A 53 -12.99 -1.13 -11.76
N GLU A 54 -14.01 -1.95 -11.43
CA GLU A 54 -14.06 -2.70 -10.17
C GLU A 54 -12.97 -3.78 -10.04
N ARG A 55 -12.43 -4.27 -11.16
CA ARG A 55 -11.47 -5.40 -11.19
C ARG A 55 -10.01 -4.98 -11.05
N LEU A 56 -9.72 -3.67 -11.03
CA LEU A 56 -8.35 -3.15 -11.09
C LEU A 56 -8.04 -2.10 -10.02
N ALA A 57 -8.79 -2.04 -8.92
CA ALA A 57 -8.47 -1.18 -7.76
C ALA A 57 -7.02 -1.34 -7.28
N ASN A 58 -6.47 -2.55 -7.38
CA ASN A 58 -5.08 -2.84 -7.03
C ASN A 58 -4.06 -2.05 -7.88
N VAL A 59 -4.39 -1.70 -9.13
CA VAL A 59 -3.51 -0.89 -10.00
C VAL A 59 -3.40 0.54 -9.47
N VAL A 60 -4.51 1.11 -8.98
CA VAL A 60 -4.52 2.46 -8.40
C VAL A 60 -3.78 2.47 -7.07
N ILE A 61 -3.94 1.42 -6.25
CA ILE A 61 -3.21 1.25 -4.98
C ILE A 61 -1.71 1.13 -5.24
N ASP A 62 -1.32 0.32 -6.23
CA ASP A 62 0.06 0.13 -6.66
C ASP A 62 0.68 1.46 -7.12
N LEU A 63 -0.01 2.17 -8.02
CA LEU A 63 0.42 3.47 -8.52
C LEU A 63 0.58 4.49 -7.39
N TRP A 64 -0.42 4.64 -6.52
CA TRP A 64 -0.37 5.59 -5.41
C TRP A 64 0.80 5.28 -4.47
N THR A 65 0.98 4.00 -4.12
CA THR A 65 2.04 3.56 -3.20
C THR A 65 3.42 3.86 -3.78
N HIS A 66 3.65 3.50 -5.05
CA HIS A 66 4.93 3.71 -5.72
C HIS A 66 5.21 5.17 -6.06
N GLU A 67 4.17 5.97 -6.32
CA GLU A 67 4.34 7.42 -6.43
C GLU A 67 4.92 8.00 -5.13
N GLN A 68 4.39 7.57 -3.97
CA GLN A 68 4.90 8.03 -2.68
C GLN A 68 6.34 7.56 -2.44
N ASP A 69 6.69 6.33 -2.86
CA ASP A 69 8.06 5.81 -2.77
C ASP A 69 9.05 6.65 -3.60
N ILE A 70 8.68 7.01 -4.84
CA ILE A 70 9.51 7.85 -5.72
C ILE A 70 9.64 9.26 -5.15
N ARG A 71 8.54 9.85 -4.67
CA ARG A 71 8.54 11.18 -4.06
C ARG A 71 9.46 11.23 -2.84
N GLY A 72 9.35 10.25 -1.94
CA GLY A 72 10.21 10.15 -0.75
C GLY A 72 11.69 9.99 -1.10
N ALA A 73 12.01 9.16 -2.09
CA ALA A 73 13.38 9.02 -2.59
C ALA A 73 13.97 10.34 -3.15
N LEU A 74 13.11 11.23 -3.64
CA LEU A 74 13.49 12.56 -4.14
C LEU A 74 13.38 13.67 -3.08
N GLY A 75 12.98 13.35 -1.85
CA GLY A 75 12.72 14.35 -0.80
C GLY A 75 11.55 15.28 -1.13
N ILE A 76 10.62 14.81 -1.96
CA ILE A 76 9.41 15.54 -2.37
C ILE A 76 8.27 15.07 -1.48
N GLN A 77 7.49 16.01 -0.93
CA GLN A 77 6.33 15.65 -0.12
C GLN A 77 5.35 14.77 -0.91
N GLY A 78 4.99 13.63 -0.30
CA GLY A 78 3.94 12.75 -0.76
C GLY A 78 2.57 13.44 -0.87
N VAL A 79 1.71 12.91 -1.74
CA VAL A 79 0.32 13.36 -1.87
C VAL A 79 -0.48 12.82 -0.68
N ARG A 80 -0.97 13.74 0.17
CA ARG A 80 -1.62 13.42 1.46
C ARG A 80 -3.14 13.48 1.44
N ASP A 81 -3.73 13.60 0.25
CA ASP A 81 -5.17 13.65 0.02
C ASP A 81 -5.55 12.97 -1.32
N GLY A 82 -6.85 12.97 -1.64
CA GLY A 82 -7.37 12.45 -2.89
C GLY A 82 -7.80 10.97 -2.87
N ASP A 83 -8.46 10.56 -3.96
CA ASP A 83 -9.15 9.28 -4.04
C ASP A 83 -8.20 8.07 -4.03
N GLY A 84 -6.96 8.23 -4.51
CA GLY A 84 -5.94 7.18 -4.47
C GLY A 84 -5.53 6.82 -3.04
N LEU A 85 -5.38 7.83 -2.17
CA LEU A 85 -5.13 7.63 -0.74
C LEU A 85 -6.32 6.97 -0.06
N GLU A 86 -7.53 7.47 -0.30
CA GLU A 86 -8.75 6.91 0.30
C GLU A 86 -8.98 5.44 -0.13
N LEU A 87 -8.70 5.11 -1.39
CA LEU A 87 -8.76 3.75 -1.89
C LEU A 87 -7.68 2.86 -1.26
N THR A 88 -6.44 3.36 -1.15
CA THR A 88 -5.35 2.64 -0.51
C THR A 88 -5.62 2.39 0.97
N LEU A 89 -6.14 3.37 1.69
CA LEU A 89 -6.52 3.19 3.10
C LEU A 89 -7.63 2.14 3.27
N LYS A 90 -8.59 2.04 2.34
CA LYS A 90 -9.62 0.98 2.39
C LYS A 90 -9.01 -0.42 2.28
N SER A 91 -7.86 -0.58 1.62
CA SER A 91 -7.15 -1.86 1.54
C SER A 91 -6.65 -2.36 2.90
N ALA A 92 -6.56 -1.49 3.91
CA ALA A 92 -6.25 -1.86 5.30
C ALA A 92 -7.20 -2.93 5.86
N ARG A 93 -8.40 -3.11 5.28
CA ARG A 93 -9.30 -4.22 5.62
C ARG A 93 -8.64 -5.60 5.46
N ALA A 94 -7.62 -5.73 4.61
CA ALA A 94 -6.85 -6.96 4.46
C ALA A 94 -6.00 -7.32 5.71
N VAL A 95 -5.79 -6.38 6.62
CA VAL A 95 -5.11 -6.62 7.91
C VAL A 95 -6.00 -7.40 8.87
N GLY A 96 -7.31 -7.19 8.85
CA GLY A 96 -8.24 -7.85 9.78
C GLY A 96 -8.11 -9.37 9.80
N PRO A 97 -8.20 -10.07 8.66
CA PRO A 97 -7.99 -11.52 8.60
C PRO A 97 -6.63 -11.99 9.13
N ARG A 98 -5.58 -11.16 9.08
CA ARG A 98 -4.26 -11.50 9.63
C ARG A 98 -4.26 -11.46 11.15
N LEU A 99 -4.91 -10.46 11.74
CA LEU A 99 -5.12 -10.39 13.19
C LEU A 99 -5.92 -11.60 13.68
N ASP A 100 -6.99 -11.94 12.97
CA ASP A 100 -7.86 -13.07 13.29
C ASP A 100 -7.08 -14.40 13.24
N ALA A 101 -6.27 -14.60 12.19
CA ALA A 101 -5.44 -15.79 12.04
C ALA A 101 -4.35 -15.90 13.13
N ALA A 102 -3.88 -14.77 13.65
CA ALA A 102 -2.94 -14.70 14.76
C ALA A 102 -3.62 -14.85 16.14
N GLY A 103 -4.95 -14.93 16.19
CA GLY A 103 -5.72 -14.99 17.44
C GLY A 103 -5.70 -13.68 18.23
N LEU A 104 -5.43 -12.56 17.58
CA LEU A 104 -5.36 -11.24 18.20
C LEU A 104 -6.73 -10.58 18.24
N ALA A 105 -6.99 -9.85 19.34
CA ALA A 105 -8.21 -9.04 19.45
C ALA A 105 -8.19 -7.88 18.44
N PRO A 106 -9.37 -7.36 18.02
CA PRO A 106 -9.43 -6.29 17.02
C PRO A 106 -8.71 -5.01 17.45
N ILE A 107 -8.31 -4.20 16.46
CA ILE A 107 -7.74 -2.87 16.66
C ILE A 107 -8.77 -1.81 16.29
N ALA A 108 -8.93 -0.79 17.12
CA ALA A 108 -9.67 0.42 16.77
C ALA A 108 -8.75 1.40 16.02
N LEU A 109 -9.15 1.87 14.84
CA LEU A 109 -8.45 2.92 14.11
C LEU A 109 -9.15 4.26 14.31
N THR A 110 -8.41 5.21 14.86
CA THR A 110 -8.84 6.60 15.02
C THR A 110 -8.14 7.47 13.99
N ILE A 111 -8.92 8.07 13.10
CA ILE A 111 -8.41 8.98 12.08
C ILE A 111 -8.90 10.39 12.43
N PRO A 112 -8.00 11.34 12.73
CA PRO A 112 -8.39 12.72 13.01
C PRO A 112 -9.28 13.30 11.90
N GLY A 113 -10.40 13.89 12.31
CA GLY A 113 -11.40 14.46 11.39
C GLY A 113 -12.29 13.45 10.67
N ALA A 114 -12.13 12.13 10.89
CA ALA A 114 -13.11 11.15 10.43
C ALA A 114 -14.27 11.04 11.43
N PRO A 115 -15.53 10.94 10.97
CA PRO A 115 -16.69 10.87 11.84
C PRO A 115 -16.87 9.49 12.51
N LYS A 116 -16.06 8.49 12.14
CA LYS A 116 -16.20 7.10 12.56
C LYS A 116 -14.84 6.55 12.97
N VAL A 117 -14.86 5.74 14.04
CA VAL A 117 -13.79 4.82 14.38
C VAL A 117 -13.94 3.58 13.50
N TYR A 118 -12.85 3.12 12.90
CA TYR A 118 -12.84 1.88 12.13
C TYR A 118 -12.30 0.73 12.98
N THR A 119 -12.61 -0.51 12.61
CA THR A 119 -12.13 -1.68 13.33
C THR A 119 -11.46 -2.63 12.36
N LEU A 120 -10.26 -3.09 12.71
CA LEU A 120 -9.52 -4.13 12.01
C LEU A 120 -9.59 -5.43 12.82
N GLY A 121 -10.03 -6.51 12.19
CA GLY A 121 -10.22 -7.82 12.83
C GLY A 121 -11.70 -8.21 12.89
N ALA A 122 -11.98 -9.37 13.46
CA ALA A 122 -13.30 -9.93 13.66
C ALA A 122 -14.17 -9.07 14.61
N ALA A 123 -15.45 -9.42 14.72
CA ALA A 123 -16.34 -8.74 15.65
C ALA A 123 -15.91 -9.00 17.11
N GLY A 124 -15.88 -7.93 17.91
CA GLY A 124 -15.48 -7.96 19.32
C GLY A 124 -15.08 -6.57 19.80
N ASP A 125 -14.81 -6.45 21.10
CA ASP A 125 -14.30 -5.19 21.67
C ASP A 125 -12.81 -5.04 21.30
N PRO A 126 -12.41 -3.91 20.68
CA PRO A 126 -11.01 -3.68 20.39
C PRO A 126 -10.16 -3.63 21.66
N ALA A 127 -9.04 -4.35 21.67
CA ALA A 127 -8.15 -4.39 22.83
C ALA A 127 -7.19 -3.19 22.86
N ILE A 128 -6.91 -2.59 21.70
CA ILE A 128 -5.98 -1.47 21.51
C ILE A 128 -6.52 -0.54 20.41
N SER A 129 -6.16 0.73 20.48
CA SER A 129 -6.38 1.68 19.38
C SER A 129 -5.07 2.21 18.79
N LEU A 130 -5.09 2.43 17.48
CA LEU A 130 -4.07 3.14 16.71
C LEU A 130 -4.68 4.45 16.19
N THR A 131 -4.06 5.57 16.56
CA THR A 131 -4.38 6.88 16.01
C THR A 131 -3.35 7.25 14.95
N GLY A 132 -3.81 7.77 13.81
CA GLY A 132 -2.92 8.24 12.75
C GLY A 132 -3.67 8.98 11.66
N ASP A 133 -2.95 9.84 10.95
CA ASP A 133 -3.51 10.42 9.73
C ASP A 133 -3.62 9.38 8.62
N ARG A 134 -4.45 9.67 7.61
CA ARG A 134 -4.76 8.72 6.54
C ARG A 134 -3.52 8.28 5.78
N TYR A 135 -2.61 9.22 5.52
CA TYR A 135 -1.40 8.98 4.75
C TYR A 135 -0.47 8.03 5.51
N GLU A 136 -0.21 8.31 6.79
CA GLU A 136 0.65 7.48 7.63
C GLU A 136 0.08 6.07 7.83
N LEU A 137 -1.23 5.95 8.02
CA LEU A 137 -1.91 4.66 8.10
C LEU A 137 -1.81 3.88 6.77
N ALA A 138 -2.02 4.54 5.64
CA ALA A 138 -1.86 3.91 4.33
C ALA A 138 -0.43 3.40 4.11
N ARG A 139 0.60 4.20 4.42
CA ARG A 139 2.02 3.79 4.35
C ARG A 139 2.30 2.61 5.28
N THR A 140 1.77 2.64 6.49
CA THR A 140 1.90 1.56 7.48
C THR A 140 1.33 0.24 6.94
N PHE A 141 0.06 0.22 6.55
CA PHE A 141 -0.60 -1.01 6.10
C PHE A 141 -0.03 -1.53 4.77
N MET A 142 0.43 -0.64 3.89
CA MET A 142 1.14 -1.04 2.67
C MET A 142 2.58 -1.46 2.91
N SER A 143 3.00 -1.68 4.17
CA SER A 143 4.33 -2.20 4.51
C SER A 143 5.45 -1.25 4.11
N ARG A 144 5.21 0.05 4.22
CA ARG A 144 6.21 1.12 4.01
C ARG A 144 6.70 1.72 5.33
N ARG A 145 6.54 0.97 6.43
CA ARG A 145 7.07 1.27 7.75
C ARG A 145 7.71 0.03 8.35
N SER A 146 8.91 0.18 8.90
CA SER A 146 9.57 -0.90 9.64
C SER A 146 8.82 -1.18 10.95
N LEU A 147 9.11 -2.30 11.61
CA LEU A 147 8.59 -2.56 12.96
C LEU A 147 8.92 -1.42 13.93
N GLY A 148 10.13 -0.86 13.82
CA GLY A 148 10.59 0.25 14.67
C GLY A 148 9.84 1.55 14.40
N GLN A 149 9.42 1.81 13.16
CA GLN A 149 8.56 2.94 12.81
C GLN A 149 7.14 2.72 13.30
N MET A 150 6.58 1.52 13.08
CA MET A 150 5.22 1.19 13.51
C MET A 150 5.05 1.26 15.04
N ALA A 151 6.07 0.84 15.80
CA ALA A 151 6.06 0.91 17.27
C ALA A 151 6.00 2.35 17.81
N LYS A 152 6.42 3.34 17.02
CA LYS A 152 6.43 4.77 17.40
C LYS A 152 5.13 5.51 17.03
N LEU A 153 4.19 4.84 16.37
CA LEU A 153 2.87 5.41 16.09
C LEU A 153 2.09 5.63 17.39
N GLU A 154 0.97 6.35 17.29
CA GLU A 154 0.15 6.70 18.45
C GLU A 154 -0.76 5.53 18.85
N TRP A 155 -0.25 4.69 19.75
CA TRP A 155 -0.98 3.54 20.30
C TRP A 155 -1.54 3.85 21.68
N SER A 156 -2.71 3.28 22.01
CA SER A 156 -3.28 3.40 23.37
C SER A 156 -2.56 2.57 24.43
N GLN A 157 -1.81 1.55 24.01
CA GLN A 157 -1.01 0.64 24.86
C GLN A 157 0.10 0.00 24.02
N ASP A 158 0.87 -0.93 24.61
CA ASP A 158 1.96 -1.63 23.91
C ASP A 158 1.43 -2.43 22.69
N PRO A 159 1.90 -2.14 21.47
CA PRO A 159 1.44 -2.80 20.25
C PRO A 159 2.27 -4.01 19.84
N THR A 160 3.27 -4.43 20.63
CA THR A 160 4.33 -5.38 20.21
C THR A 160 3.79 -6.63 19.49
N ASP A 161 2.74 -7.26 20.03
CA ASP A 161 2.17 -8.48 19.45
C ASP A 161 1.45 -8.25 18.10
N TYR A 162 1.06 -7.01 17.81
CA TYR A 162 0.32 -6.64 16.61
C TYR A 162 1.22 -6.30 15.42
N LEU A 163 2.41 -5.75 15.68
CA LEU A 163 3.20 -5.02 14.66
C LEU A 163 3.49 -5.85 13.40
N GLN A 164 3.87 -7.12 13.56
CA GLN A 164 4.20 -8.01 12.45
C GLN A 164 2.99 -8.36 11.55
N HIS A 165 1.77 -8.07 11.99
CA HIS A 165 0.53 -8.41 11.29
C HIS A 165 -0.11 -7.22 10.56
N LEU A 166 0.41 -6.00 10.75
CA LEU A 166 -0.16 -4.77 10.19
C LEU A 166 0.17 -4.56 8.70
N GLY A 167 1.31 -5.06 8.24
CA GLY A 167 1.69 -4.97 6.83
C GLY A 167 0.86 -5.93 5.98
N VAL A 168 0.45 -5.50 4.77
CA VAL A 168 -0.12 -6.35 3.72
C VAL A 168 0.96 -7.11 2.93
N PHE A 169 2.19 -6.64 2.97
CA PHE A 169 3.37 -7.27 2.39
C PHE A 169 4.42 -7.51 3.47
N ASP A 170 5.57 -8.04 3.08
CA ASP A 170 6.72 -8.16 3.98
C ASP A 170 7.15 -6.76 4.46
N LEU A 171 7.43 -6.67 5.76
CA LEU A 171 7.86 -5.41 6.36
C LEU A 171 9.31 -5.09 6.00
N PRO A 172 9.65 -3.81 5.80
CA PRO A 172 11.01 -3.42 5.53
C PRO A 172 11.87 -3.64 6.79
N VAL A 173 13.08 -4.14 6.57
CA VAL A 173 14.07 -4.35 7.64
C VAL A 173 14.63 -3.01 8.14
N GLU A 174 14.71 -2.03 7.24
CA GLU A 174 15.21 -0.69 7.52
C GLU A 174 14.07 0.33 7.52
N ASP A 175 14.27 1.44 8.23
CA ASP A 175 13.33 2.56 8.25
C ASP A 175 13.29 3.21 6.85
N LEU A 176 12.08 3.39 6.32
CA LEU A 176 11.88 4.13 5.07
C LEU A 176 11.64 5.61 5.37
N VAL A 177 12.27 6.49 4.59
CA VAL A 177 12.09 7.94 4.68
C VAL A 177 11.10 8.42 3.62
N ASP A 178 10.37 9.48 3.96
CA ASP A 178 9.46 10.21 3.08
C ASP A 178 9.98 11.65 2.88
#